data_AF-B3C630-F1
#
_entry.id   AF-B3C630-F1
#
_cell.length_a   1.000
_cell.length_b   1.000
_cell.length_c   1.000
_cell.angle_alpha   90.00
_cell.angle_beta   90.00
_cell.angle_gamma   90.00
#
_symmetry.space_group_name_H-M   'P 1'
#
loop_
_entity.id
_entity.type
_entity.pdbx_description
1 polymer ?
#
loop_
_entity_poly.entity_id
_entity_poly.type
_entity_poly.pdbx_seq_one_letter_code
_entity_poly.pdbx_strand_id
1 'polypeptide(L)' 'MAEGGSSCHHAITAHHSKSLWGPYVAAKVNLVLTHRHLGSKYPLQALGHADLVQTQKGEWYSAFLGKKC' A
#
# COMPACT_ATOMS: atom_id res chain seq x y z
N MET A 1 -5.55 -0.74 2.63
CA MET A 1 -5.93 -2.12 2.30
C MET A 1 -4.87 -2.73 1.39
N ALA A 2 -4.67 -4.03 1.49
CA ALA A 2 -3.77 -4.79 0.61
C ALA A 2 -4.60 -5.54 -0.44
N GLU A 3 -4.23 -5.40 -1.71
CA GLU A 3 -4.96 -5.98 -2.84
C GLU A 3 -4.01 -6.53 -3.91
N GLY A 4 -4.52 -7.36 -4.83
CA GLY A 4 -3.73 -7.98 -5.90
C GLY A 4 -2.99 -9.26 -5.49
N GLY A 5 -3.28 -9.81 -4.30
CA GLY A 5 -2.64 -10.99 -3.73
C GLY A 5 -1.21 -10.72 -3.25
N SER A 6 -0.52 -11.75 -2.76
CA SER A 6 0.83 -11.63 -2.18
C SER A 6 1.98 -11.88 -3.17
N SER A 7 1.70 -11.77 -4.48
CA SER A 7 2.67 -12.00 -5.57
C SER A 7 3.04 -10.70 -6.29
N CYS A 8 3.52 -10.75 -7.52
CA CYS A 8 4.00 -9.58 -8.27
C CYS A 8 2.99 -8.43 -8.42
N HIS A 9 1.69 -8.71 -8.32
CA HIS A 9 0.64 -7.71 -8.39
C HIS A 9 0.24 -7.12 -7.04
N HIS A 10 0.92 -7.45 -5.93
CA HIS A 10 0.58 -6.88 -4.63
C HIS A 10 0.65 -5.35 -4.64
N ALA A 11 -0.33 -4.71 -4.00
CA ALA A 11 -0.40 -3.26 -3.86
C ALA A 11 -1.13 -2.82 -2.60
N ILE A 12 -0.90 -1.56 -2.25
CA ILE A 12 -1.61 -0.85 -1.19
C ILE A 12 -2.60 0.13 -1.83
N THR A 13 -3.86 0.02 -1.41
CA THR A 13 -4.94 0.95 -1.74
C THR A 13 -5.39 1.68 -0.47
N ALA A 14 -5.80 2.94 -0.61
CA ALA A 14 -6.42 3.70 0.46
C ALA A 14 -7.83 4.14 0.03
N HIS A 15 -8.74 4.14 0.97
CA HIS A 15 -10.09 4.65 0.82
C HIS A 15 -10.42 5.49 2.05
N HIS A 16 -11.28 6.50 1.89
CA HIS A 16 -11.67 7.40 2.97
C HIS A 16 -13.17 7.66 2.96
N SER A 17 -13.74 7.91 4.13
CA SER A 17 -15.16 8.23 4.32
C SER A 17 -15.29 9.23 5.46
N LYS A 18 -16.37 10.03 5.45
CA LYS A 18 -16.76 10.88 6.58
C LYS A 18 -17.56 10.12 7.65
N SER A 19 -17.98 8.89 7.35
CA SER A 19 -18.72 7.99 8.25
C SER A 19 -18.01 6.64 8.32
N LEU A 20 -17.96 6.05 9.51
CA LEU A 20 -17.37 4.72 9.73
C LEU A 20 -18.01 3.65 8.84
N TRP A 21 -19.31 3.78 8.56
CA TRP A 21 -20.09 2.85 7.74
C TRP A 21 -20.04 3.14 6.24
N GLY A 22 -19.24 4.13 5.83
CA GLY A 22 -19.11 4.54 4.43
C GLY A 22 -20.19 5.52 3.96
N PRO A 23 -20.30 5.72 2.63
CA PRO A 23 -19.52 5.05 1.60
C PRO A 23 -18.04 5.44 1.63
N TYR A 24 -17.16 4.46 1.39
CA TYR A 24 -15.72 4.70 1.27
C TYR A 24 -15.37 5.06 -0.18
N VAL A 25 -14.70 6.19 -0.36
CA VAL A 25 -14.25 6.68 -1.66
C VAL A 25 -12.76 6.39 -1.83
N ALA A 26 -12.39 5.87 -2.99
CA ALA A 26 -11.00 5.60 -3.32
C ALA A 26 -10.15 6.87 -3.28
N ALA A 27 -8.95 6.77 -2.71
CA ALA A 27 -7.98 7.84 -2.79
C ALA A 27 -7.54 8.03 -4.25
N LYS A 28 -7.47 9.30 -4.69
CA LYS A 28 -7.07 9.63 -6.08
C LYS A 28 -5.66 9.13 -6.44
N VAL A 29 -4.81 8.94 -5.43
CA VAL A 29 -3.41 8.51 -5.57
C VAL A 29 -3.25 6.99 -5.59
N ASN A 30 -4.36 6.22 -5.55
CA ASN A 30 -4.26 4.77 -5.68
C ASN A 30 -3.60 4.41 -7.03
N LEU A 31 -2.63 3.51 -7.07
CA LEU A 31 -2.12 2.66 -5.98
C LEU A 31 -1.09 3.42 -5.12
N VAL A 32 -1.31 3.48 -3.80
CA VAL A 32 -0.43 4.20 -2.85
C VAL A 32 0.99 3.64 -2.88
N LEU A 33 1.11 2.31 -3.03
CA LEU A 33 2.39 1.64 -3.23
C LEU A 33 2.19 0.37 -4.05
N THR A 34 2.98 0.19 -5.09
CA THR A 34 3.13 -1.10 -5.79
C THR A 34 4.42 -1.09 -6.63
N HIS A 35 5.05 -2.25 -6.76
CA HIS A 35 6.17 -2.44 -7.70
C HIS A 35 5.76 -3.24 -8.94
N ARG A 36 4.46 -3.51 -9.15
CA ARG A 36 3.99 -4.36 -10.26
C ARG A 36 4.42 -3.89 -11.65
N HIS A 37 4.73 -2.60 -11.80
CA HIS A 37 5.12 -1.98 -13.08
C HIS A 37 6.64 -1.99 -13.32
N LEU A 38 7.46 -2.32 -12.32
CA LEU A 38 8.93 -2.28 -12.43
C LEU A 38 9.53 -3.55 -13.06
N GLY A 39 8.70 -4.56 -13.32
CA GLY A 39 9.10 -5.81 -13.95
C GLY A 39 9.78 -6.81 -13.01
N SER A 40 9.95 -8.05 -13.49
CA SER A 40 10.42 -9.18 -12.67
C SER A 40 11.90 -9.14 -12.29
N LYS A 41 12.68 -8.25 -12.91
CA LYS A 41 14.12 -8.06 -12.60
C LYS A 41 14.35 -7.04 -11.48
N TYR A 42 13.32 -6.32 -11.04
CA TYR A 42 13.46 -5.38 -9.94
C TYR A 42 13.64 -6.16 -8.63
N PRO A 43 14.63 -5.79 -7.79
CA PRO A 43 15.09 -6.64 -6.68
C PRO A 43 14.09 -6.77 -5.52
N LEU A 44 13.11 -5.87 -5.44
CA LEU A 44 12.06 -5.88 -4.41
C LEU A 44 10.68 -5.98 -5.07
N GLN A 45 9.94 -7.03 -4.76
CA GLN A 45 8.64 -7.33 -5.36
C GLN A 45 7.59 -7.67 -4.31
N ALA A 46 6.35 -7.79 -4.75
CA ALA A 46 5.21 -8.14 -3.90
C ALA A 46 5.04 -7.22 -2.68
N LEU A 47 5.38 -5.93 -2.83
CA LEU A 47 5.21 -4.94 -1.77
C LEU A 47 3.72 -4.74 -1.45
N GLY A 48 3.39 -4.79 -0.17
CA GLY A 48 2.03 -4.50 0.30
C GLY A 48 1.84 -4.74 1.78
N HIS A 49 0.58 -4.83 2.22
CA HIS A 49 0.21 -5.04 3.62
C HIS A 49 0.89 -4.04 4.58
N ALA A 50 0.67 -2.75 4.30
CA ALA A 50 1.22 -1.68 5.11
C ALA A 50 0.46 -1.45 6.42
N ASP A 51 1.21 -1.04 7.43
CA ASP A 51 0.72 -0.36 8.62
C ASP A 51 1.34 1.05 8.69
N LEU A 52 0.55 2.04 9.12
CA LEU A 52 0.96 3.45 9.17
C LEU A 52 1.24 3.86 10.61
N VAL A 53 2.34 4.59 10.79
CA VAL A 53 2.70 5.18 12.09
C VAL A 53 3.04 6.65 11.91
N GLN A 54 2.56 7.48 12.84
CA GLN A 54 2.93 8.88 12.94
C GLN A 54 3.86 9.08 14.13
N THR A 55 4.97 9.78 13.93
CA THR A 55 5.91 10.12 15.02
C THR A 55 5.34 11.25 15.89
N GLN A 56 5.92 11.46 17.07
CA GLN A 56 5.55 12.57 17.96
C GLN A 56 5.84 13.95 17.33
N LYS A 57 6.68 13.99 16.29
CA LYS A 57 6.99 15.20 15.52
C LYS A 57 6.06 15.41 14.31
N GLY A 58 5.09 14.53 14.12
CA GLY A 58 4.09 14.61 13.05
C GLY A 58 4.52 13.97 11.72
N GLU A 59 5.68 13.32 11.66
CA GLU A 59 6.17 12.64 10.45
C GLU A 59 5.44 11.30 10.26
N TRP A 60 5.21 10.93 9.01
CA TRP A 60 4.50 9.70 8.67
C TRP A 60 5.46 8.66 8.09
N TYR A 61 5.37 7.44 8.62
CA TYR A 61 6.09 6.27 8.12
C TYR A 61 5.14 5.10 7.95
N SER A 62 5.60 4.09 7.20
CA SER A 62 4.88 2.84 7.06
C SER A 62 5.83 1.66 7.10
N ALA A 63 5.43 0.61 7.82
CA ALA A 63 6.02 -0.71 7.70
C ALA A 63 5.18 -1.54 6.74
N PHE A 64 5.82 -2.30 5.84
CA PHE A 64 5.13 -3.15 4.87
C PHE A 64 5.97 -4.40 4.56
N LEU A 65 5.32 -5.45 4.06
CA LEU A 65 6.01 -6.65 3.60
C LEU A 65 6.59 -6.43 2.20
N GLY A 66 7.66 -7.12 1.89
CA GLY A 66 8.24 -7.19 0.56
C GLY A 66 9.05 -8.47 0.38
N LYS A 67 9.11 -8.98 -0.85
CA LYS A 67 9.91 -10.15 -1.21
C LYS A 67 11.14 -9.68 -2.00
N LYS A 68 12.30 -10.19 -1.62
CA LYS A 68 13.52 -10.10 -2.43
C LYS A 68 13.50 -11.22 -3.47
N CYS A 69 13.63 -10.87 -4.75
CA CYS A 69 13.60 -11.82 -5.87
C CYS A 69 14.85 -11.67 -6.72
#